data_AF-A0A2N2YAV8-F1
#
_entry.id   AF-A0A2N2YAV8-F1
#
_cell.length_a   1.000
_cell.length_b   1.000
_cell.length_c   1.000
_cell.angle_alpha   90.00
_cell.angle_beta   90.00
_cell.angle_gamma   90.00
#
_symmetry.space_group_name_H-M   'P 1'
#
loop_
_entity.id
_entity.type
_entity.pdbx_description
1 polymer ?
#
loop_
_entity_poly.entity_id
_entity_poly.type
_entity_poly.pdbx_seq_one_letter_code
_entity_poly.pdbx_strand_id
1 'polypeptide(L)'
;MLTNLRKLLLFVSLLISLLSVQGQSTGDQKIEWLTFQEAIKRNATNPKKIFIDVFTDWCGWCKRMDATTFKDSTVVMTFNKYFHAVKLDAEGNDTVVFSGYTFINPNPGGKRSTHQLAAALLQGKMSYPSFVILDDSNRMLTTLPGFQPVERIIPVLNFFGENNYKKMSWEQYSQKMAGQKQMQSDPKKPE
;
A
#
# COMPACT_ATOMS: atom_id res chain seq x y z
N MET A 1 -12.73 -52.21 -28.20
CA MET A 1 -13.60 -51.43 -27.29
C MET A 1 -12.93 -51.13 -25.95
N LEU A 2 -12.40 -52.14 -25.23
CA LEU A 2 -11.75 -51.96 -23.92
C LEU A 2 -10.50 -51.06 -23.90
N THR A 3 -9.72 -51.03 -24.99
CA THR A 3 -8.50 -50.21 -25.11
C THR A 3 -8.80 -48.71 -25.19
N ASN A 4 -9.88 -48.33 -25.85
CA ASN A 4 -10.33 -46.93 -25.94
C ASN A 4 -10.95 -46.46 -24.62
N LEU A 5 -11.60 -47.36 -23.88
CA LEU A 5 -12.13 -47.08 -22.54
C LEU A 5 -10.99 -46.84 -21.53
N ARG A 6 -9.90 -47.62 -21.59
CA ARG A 6 -8.70 -47.39 -20.76
C ARG A 6 -8.01 -46.07 -21.09
N LYS A 7 -7.87 -45.72 -22.37
CA LYS A 7 -7.30 -44.44 -22.80
C LYS A 7 -8.17 -43.25 -22.36
N LEU A 8 -9.50 -43.39 -22.44
CA LEU A 8 -10.44 -42.38 -21.96
C LEU A 8 -10.35 -42.20 -20.44
N LEU A 9 -10.28 -43.29 -19.67
CA LEU A 9 -10.10 -43.24 -18.21
C LEU A 9 -8.78 -42.59 -17.81
N LEU A 10 -7.69 -42.86 -18.52
CA LEU A 10 -6.39 -42.21 -18.29
C LEU A 10 -6.42 -40.71 -18.64
N PHE A 11 -7.13 -40.32 -19.69
CA PHE A 11 -7.25 -38.92 -20.11
C PHE A 11 -8.13 -38.11 -19.14
N VAL A 12 -9.22 -38.70 -18.65
CA VAL A 12 -10.09 -38.10 -17.61
C VAL A 12 -9.33 -37.95 -16.30
N SER A 13 -8.52 -38.94 -15.91
CA SER A 13 -7.64 -38.85 -14.73
C SER A 13 -6.65 -37.69 -14.84
N LEU A 14 -6.05 -37.47 -16.03
CA LEU A 14 -5.09 -36.39 -16.27
C LEU A 14 -5.77 -34.99 -16.24
N LEU A 15 -7.01 -34.89 -16.73
CA LEU A 15 -7.81 -33.65 -16.65
C LEU A 15 -8.23 -33.30 -15.22
N ILE A 16 -8.53 -34.29 -14.39
CA ILE A 16 -8.91 -34.09 -12.98
C ILE A 16 -7.70 -33.62 -12.15
N SER A 17 -6.47 -34.06 -12.49
CA SER A 17 -5.24 -33.60 -11.82
C SER A 17 -4.94 -32.11 -12.08
N LEU A 18 -5.32 -31.58 -13.25
CA LEU A 18 -5.15 -30.16 -13.60
C LEU A 18 -6.19 -29.24 -12.92
N LEU A 19 -7.26 -29.81 -12.35
CA LEU A 19 -8.32 -29.09 -11.63
C LEU A 19 -8.06 -29.01 -10.11
N SER A 20 -6.86 -29.36 -9.64
CA SER A 20 -6.42 -29.06 -8.28
C SER A 20 -6.16 -27.56 -8.16
N VAL A 21 -7.25 -26.78 -8.12
CA VAL A 21 -7.25 -25.39 -7.66
C VAL A 21 -6.65 -25.42 -6.27
N GLN A 22 -5.44 -24.88 -6.17
CA GLN A 22 -4.77 -24.60 -4.92
C GLN A 22 -5.67 -23.63 -4.17
N GLY A 23 -6.46 -24.16 -3.23
CA GLY A 23 -7.09 -23.35 -2.19
C GLY A 23 -5.96 -22.70 -1.41
N GLN A 24 -5.59 -21.47 -1.80
CA GLN A 24 -4.69 -20.66 -1.01
C GLN A 24 -5.35 -20.56 0.36
N SER A 25 -4.66 -21.10 1.37
CA SER A 25 -5.00 -20.87 2.76
C SER A 25 -5.20 -19.36 2.93
N THR A 26 -6.43 -18.94 3.20
CA THR A 26 -6.72 -17.57 3.63
C THR A 26 -6.23 -17.42 5.07
N GLY A 27 -4.93 -17.58 5.28
CA GLY A 27 -4.30 -17.02 6.47
C GLY A 27 -4.54 -15.52 6.44
N ASP A 28 -4.80 -14.93 7.61
CA ASP A 28 -5.01 -13.49 7.77
C ASP A 28 -3.94 -12.73 6.99
N GLN A 29 -4.34 -12.20 5.83
CA GLN A 29 -3.45 -11.41 4.99
C GLN A 29 -3.10 -10.16 5.79
N LYS A 30 -1.82 -9.80 5.78
CA LYS A 30 -1.31 -8.59 6.43
C LYS A 30 -0.59 -7.74 5.39
N ILE A 31 -0.44 -6.45 5.68
CA ILE A 31 0.44 -5.59 4.88
C ILE A 31 1.87 -6.09 5.08
N GLU A 32 2.57 -6.35 3.98
CA GLU A 32 4.00 -6.62 4.00
C GLU A 32 4.75 -5.29 4.14
N TRP A 33 5.19 -4.98 5.35
CA TRP A 33 5.98 -3.78 5.62
C TRP A 33 7.45 -4.02 5.30
N LEU A 34 8.03 -3.10 4.53
CA LEU A 34 9.43 -3.10 4.12
C LEU A 34 10.18 -1.93 4.76
N THR A 35 11.50 -2.05 4.81
CA THR A 35 12.37 -0.88 4.93
C THR A 35 12.34 -0.06 3.64
N PHE A 36 12.74 1.21 3.72
CA PHE A 36 12.81 2.06 2.53
C PHE A 36 13.74 1.46 1.45
N GLN A 37 14.91 0.97 1.84
CA GLN A 37 15.88 0.36 0.91
C GLN A 37 15.34 -0.89 0.22
N GLU A 38 14.64 -1.76 0.96
CA GLU A 38 14.00 -2.95 0.39
C GLU A 38 12.92 -2.59 -0.62
N ALA A 39 12.09 -1.59 -0.33
CA ALA A 39 11.06 -1.14 -1.25
C ALA A 39 11.66 -0.57 -2.54
N ILE A 40 12.72 0.25 -2.46
CA ILE A 40 13.42 0.77 -3.65
C ILE A 40 14.03 -0.37 -4.47
N LYS A 41 14.71 -1.31 -3.82
CA LYS A 41 15.30 -2.48 -4.49
C LYS A 41 14.23 -3.32 -5.18
N ARG A 42 13.11 -3.58 -4.49
CA ARG A 42 12.00 -4.36 -5.03
C ARG A 42 11.33 -3.64 -6.19
N ASN A 43 11.12 -2.34 -6.07
CA ASN A 43 10.52 -1.51 -7.11
C ASN A 43 11.32 -1.53 -8.42
N ALA A 44 12.65 -1.64 -8.36
CA ALA A 44 13.51 -1.77 -9.55
C ALA A 44 13.23 -3.05 -10.39
N THR A 45 12.73 -4.11 -9.75
CA THR A 45 12.43 -5.41 -10.42
C THR A 45 10.95 -5.68 -10.61
N ASN A 46 10.10 -5.10 -9.75
CA ASN A 46 8.65 -5.24 -9.77
C ASN A 46 8.02 -3.87 -9.51
N PRO A 47 7.87 -3.03 -10.54
CA PRO A 47 7.42 -1.66 -10.38
C PRO A 47 6.01 -1.57 -9.79
N LYS A 48 5.90 -0.91 -8.64
CA LYS A 48 4.65 -0.56 -7.96
C LYS A 48 4.78 0.83 -7.36
N LYS A 49 3.65 1.41 -6.92
CA LYS A 49 3.69 2.60 -6.09
C LYS A 49 4.36 2.28 -4.76
N ILE A 50 5.00 3.26 -4.13
CA ILE A 50 5.55 3.09 -2.78
C ILE A 50 4.71 3.93 -1.83
N PHE A 51 4.15 3.30 -0.81
CA PHE A 51 3.45 3.99 0.26
C PHE A 51 4.33 3.96 1.50
N ILE A 52 4.70 5.12 2.02
CA ILE A 52 5.61 5.27 3.16
C ILE A 52 4.80 5.79 4.34
N ASP A 53 4.70 5.00 5.39
CA ASP A 53 4.22 5.43 6.69
C ASP A 53 5.39 5.94 7.53
N VAL A 54 5.41 7.26 7.72
CA VAL A 54 6.40 7.97 8.53
C VAL A 54 5.84 8.11 9.96
N PHE A 55 6.46 7.39 10.89
CA PHE A 55 6.02 7.27 12.27
C PHE A 55 7.15 7.55 13.26
N THR A 56 6.83 7.49 14.56
CA THR A 56 7.78 7.40 15.65
C THR A 56 7.26 6.47 16.74
N ASP A 57 8.13 5.86 17.54
CA ASP A 57 7.75 4.86 18.55
C ASP A 57 6.82 5.37 19.65
N TRP A 58 6.90 6.66 19.96
CA TRP A 58 6.10 7.31 20.99
C TRP A 58 4.76 7.86 20.47
N CYS A 59 4.52 7.81 19.15
CA CYS A 59 3.33 8.35 18.53
C CYS A 59 2.08 7.47 18.78
N GLY A 60 1.17 7.94 19.64
CA GLY A 60 -0.08 7.22 19.94
C GLY A 60 -1.01 7.04 18.73
N TRP A 61 -1.13 8.06 17.87
CA TRP A 61 -1.96 7.98 16.66
C TRP A 61 -1.41 7.01 15.62
N CYS A 62 -0.09 6.84 15.55
CA CYS A 62 0.57 5.86 14.70
C CYS A 62 0.21 4.43 15.16
N LYS A 63 0.29 4.16 16.47
CA LYS A 63 -0.14 2.88 17.05
C LYS A 63 -1.63 2.61 16.82
N ARG A 64 -2.47 3.65 16.88
CA ARG A 64 -3.90 3.52 16.55
C ARG A 64 -4.11 3.18 15.07
N MET A 65 -3.38 3.80 14.16
CA MET A 65 -3.41 3.47 12.73
C MET A 65 -3.08 2.00 12.49
N ASP A 66 -2.03 1.49 13.13
CA ASP A 66 -1.58 0.09 13.05
C ASP A 66 -2.61 -0.90 13.62
N ALA A 67 -3.27 -0.52 14.71
CA ALA A 67 -4.25 -1.37 15.38
C ALA A 67 -5.63 -1.36 14.70
N THR A 68 -5.91 -0.37 13.85
CA THR A 68 -7.23 -0.17 13.23
C THR A 68 -7.14 -0.20 11.71
N THR A 69 -6.87 0.93 11.06
CA THR A 69 -6.91 1.08 9.60
C THR A 69 -6.04 0.05 8.88
N PHE A 70 -4.81 -0.21 9.33
CA PHE A 70 -3.92 -1.17 8.65
C PHE A 70 -4.24 -2.64 8.92
N LYS A 71 -5.24 -2.94 9.77
CA LYS A 71 -5.81 -4.28 9.94
C LYS A 71 -7.12 -4.49 9.18
N ASP A 72 -7.70 -3.44 8.60
CA ASP A 72 -8.89 -3.58 7.76
C ASP A 72 -8.55 -4.41 6.51
N SER A 73 -9.35 -5.43 6.22
CA SER A 73 -9.09 -6.37 5.13
C SER A 73 -9.09 -5.70 3.76
N THR A 74 -9.93 -4.67 3.56
CA THR A 74 -9.98 -3.92 2.31
C THR A 74 -8.72 -3.09 2.13
N VAL A 75 -8.25 -2.46 3.22
CA VAL A 75 -6.98 -1.74 3.22
C VAL A 75 -5.83 -2.69 2.91
N VAL A 76 -5.71 -3.82 3.60
CA VAL A 76 -4.66 -4.81 3.35
C VAL A 76 -4.64 -5.28 1.90
N MET A 77 -5.79 -5.66 1.35
CA MET A 77 -5.89 -6.10 -0.05
C MET A 77 -5.45 -4.99 -1.02
N THR A 78 -5.85 -3.75 -0.75
CA THR A 78 -5.50 -2.61 -1.60
C THR A 78 -4.00 -2.34 -1.57
N PHE A 79 -3.37 -2.42 -0.39
CA PHE A 79 -1.92 -2.31 -0.23
C PHE A 79 -1.19 -3.38 -1.01
N ASN A 80 -1.49 -4.66 -0.76
CA ASN A 80 -0.79 -5.79 -1.38
C ASN A 80 -0.94 -5.78 -2.91
N LYS A 81 -2.08 -5.29 -3.42
CA LYS A 81 -2.33 -5.14 -4.85
C LYS A 81 -1.45 -4.05 -5.48
N TYR A 82 -1.45 -2.84 -4.93
CA TYR A 82 -0.95 -1.66 -5.64
C TYR A 82 0.37 -1.08 -5.13
N PHE A 83 0.81 -1.44 -3.91
CA PHE A 83 1.90 -0.74 -3.22
C PHE A 83 3.00 -1.67 -2.71
N HIS A 84 4.24 -1.19 -2.73
CA HIS A 84 5.26 -1.57 -1.76
C HIS A 84 5.05 -0.70 -0.52
N ALA A 85 4.71 -1.31 0.62
CA ALA A 85 4.44 -0.58 1.85
C ALA A 85 5.74 -0.43 2.67
N VAL A 86 6.03 0.77 3.13
CA VAL A 86 7.25 1.08 3.90
C VAL A 86 6.86 1.60 5.27
N LYS A 87 7.52 1.09 6.30
CA LYS A 87 7.56 1.70 7.63
C LYS A 87 8.87 2.48 7.75
N LEU A 88 8.77 3.79 7.95
CA LEU A 88 9.92 4.66 8.15
C LEU A 88 9.82 5.32 9.53
N ASP A 89 10.71 4.92 10.45
CA ASP A 89 10.86 5.63 11.71
C ASP A 89 11.57 6.96 11.46
N ALA A 90 10.87 8.07 11.74
CA ALA A 90 11.40 9.40 11.57
C ALA A 90 12.51 9.75 12.56
N GLU A 91 12.72 8.94 13.60
CA GLU A 91 13.79 9.08 14.59
C GLU A 91 14.75 7.88 14.56
N GLY A 92 14.67 7.04 13.52
CA GLY A 92 15.54 5.88 13.32
C GLY A 92 17.01 6.25 13.19
N ASN A 93 17.90 5.27 13.39
CA ASN A 93 19.36 5.45 13.40
C ASN A 93 20.05 4.84 12.16
N ASP A 94 19.27 4.36 11.20
CA ASP A 94 19.78 3.73 10.00
C ASP A 94 20.44 4.76 9.05
N THR A 95 21.09 4.23 8.02
CA THR A 95 21.63 5.02 6.91
C THR A 95 20.92 4.60 5.64
N VAL A 96 20.31 5.57 4.95
CA VAL A 96 19.58 5.33 3.72
C VAL A 96 20.27 6.03 2.56
N VAL A 97 20.65 5.27 1.54
CA VAL A 97 21.12 5.82 0.27
C VAL A 97 19.96 5.85 -0.73
N PHE A 98 19.68 7.02 -1.30
CA PHE A 98 18.61 7.18 -2.29
C PHE A 98 18.92 8.33 -3.24
N SER A 99 18.75 8.10 -4.55
CA SER A 99 18.96 9.10 -5.60
C SER A 99 20.32 9.82 -5.53
N GLY A 100 21.39 9.10 -5.17
CA GLY A 100 22.75 9.65 -5.03
C GLY A 100 23.02 10.40 -3.73
N TYR A 101 22.03 10.51 -2.83
CA TYR A 101 22.17 11.11 -1.52
C TYR A 101 22.25 10.04 -0.43
N THR A 102 23.03 10.34 0.62
CA THR A 102 23.05 9.57 1.86
C THR A 102 22.29 10.34 2.93
N PHE A 103 21.26 9.72 3.49
CA PHE A 103 20.45 10.25 4.57
C PHE A 103 20.77 9.49 5.87
N ILE A 104 20.98 10.25 6.95
CA ILE A 104 21.25 9.72 8.28
C ILE A 104 20.40 10.42 9.33
N ASN A 105 20.39 9.90 10.54
CA ASN A 105 20.09 10.68 11.73
C ASN A 105 21.35 11.43 12.18
N PRO A 106 21.34 12.79 12.28
CA PRO A 106 22.52 13.56 12.63
C PRO A 106 22.95 13.41 14.09
N ASN A 107 22.07 12.90 14.96
CA ASN A 107 22.37 12.63 16.36
C ASN A 107 21.61 11.38 16.84
N PRO A 108 22.09 10.17 16.47
CA PRO A 108 21.45 8.91 16.82
C PRO A 108 21.24 8.77 18.34
N GLY A 109 20.03 8.40 18.76
CA GLY A 109 19.67 8.31 20.19
C GLY A 109 19.49 9.66 20.89
N GLY A 110 19.75 10.78 20.20
CA GLY A 110 19.40 12.12 20.67
C GLY A 110 17.89 12.29 20.83
N LYS A 111 17.47 13.08 21.81
CA LYS A 111 16.04 13.32 22.08
C LYS A 111 15.34 13.90 20.85
N ARG A 112 14.46 13.12 20.22
CA ARG A 112 13.66 13.52 19.04
C ARG A 112 14.53 14.01 17.87
N SER A 113 15.71 13.40 17.71
CA SER A 113 16.59 13.68 16.58
C SER A 113 15.99 13.09 15.31
N THR A 114 15.70 13.95 14.33
CA THR A 114 15.00 13.55 13.11
C THR A 114 15.95 12.96 12.07
N HIS A 115 15.58 11.80 11.52
CA HIS A 115 16.23 11.20 10.37
C HIS A 115 16.03 12.07 9.11
N GLN A 116 17.13 12.41 8.43
CA GLN A 116 17.12 13.36 7.31
C GLN A 116 16.18 12.94 6.17
N LEU A 117 16.03 11.63 5.92
CA LEU A 117 15.08 11.13 4.90
C LEU A 117 13.64 11.49 5.24
N ALA A 118 13.22 11.35 6.50
CA ALA A 118 11.88 11.71 6.92
C ALA A 118 11.64 13.21 6.76
N ALA A 119 12.63 14.04 7.14
CA ALA A 119 12.58 15.48 6.92
C ALA A 119 12.46 15.86 5.44
N ALA A 120 13.22 15.19 4.55
CA ALA A 120 13.16 15.42 3.12
C ALA A 120 11.81 15.01 2.52
N LEU A 121 11.32 13.81 2.84
CA LEU A 121 10.05 13.27 2.36
C LEU A 121 8.85 14.10 2.82
N LEU A 122 8.86 14.59 4.06
CA LEU A 122 7.81 15.43 4.62
C LEU A 122 8.02 16.93 4.40
N GLN A 123 9.08 17.31 3.66
CA GLN A 123 9.42 18.71 3.38
C GLN A 123 9.49 19.57 4.65
N GLY A 124 10.07 18.99 5.71
CA GLY A 124 10.22 19.62 7.03
C GLY A 124 8.93 19.71 7.86
N LYS A 125 7.76 19.31 7.34
CA LYS A 125 6.48 19.35 8.06
C LYS A 125 6.28 18.11 8.93
N MET A 126 7.06 18.04 10.00
CA MET A 126 7.09 16.86 10.89
C MET A 126 5.80 16.76 11.72
N SER A 127 4.90 15.88 11.32
CA SER A 127 3.70 15.49 12.07
C SER A 127 3.47 13.99 11.91
N TYR A 128 3.01 13.30 12.94
CA TYR A 128 2.92 11.83 12.93
C TYR A 128 1.52 11.31 13.31
N PRO A 129 1.00 10.28 12.61
CA PRO A 129 1.61 9.70 11.40
C PRO A 129 1.54 10.69 10.24
N SER A 130 2.47 10.57 9.29
CA SER A 130 2.35 11.20 7.97
C SER A 130 2.70 10.16 6.92
N PHE A 131 2.02 10.24 5.78
CA PHE A 131 2.21 9.29 4.69
C PHE A 131 2.78 9.97 3.47
N VAL A 132 3.61 9.26 2.71
CA VAL A 132 4.12 9.71 1.41
C VAL A 132 3.83 8.65 0.37
N ILE A 133 3.37 9.07 -0.80
CA ILE A 133 3.16 8.16 -1.94
C ILE A 133 4.14 8.54 -3.04
N LEU A 134 4.94 7.57 -3.47
CA LEU A 134 5.80 7.67 -4.65
C LEU A 134 5.18 6.91 -5.82
N ASP A 135 5.46 7.37 -7.04
CA ASP A 135 5.15 6.63 -8.25
C ASP A 135 6.08 5.43 -8.48
N ASP A 136 5.79 4.66 -9.52
CA ASP A 136 6.59 3.50 -9.94
C ASP A 136 8.02 3.88 -10.38
N SER A 137 8.27 5.17 -10.62
CA SER A 137 9.58 5.75 -10.94
C SER A 137 10.21 6.44 -9.72
N ASN A 138 9.72 6.16 -8.50
CA ASN A 138 10.16 6.74 -7.23
C ASN A 138 9.97 8.27 -7.11
N ARG A 139 9.12 8.89 -7.94
CA ARG A 139 8.82 10.32 -7.85
C ARG A 139 7.68 10.55 -6.87
N MET A 140 7.82 11.56 -6.02
CA MET A 140 6.78 11.89 -5.04
C MET A 140 5.50 12.38 -5.71
N LEU A 141 4.37 11.74 -5.38
CA LEU A 141 3.04 12.11 -5.84
C LEU A 141 2.32 12.99 -4.82
N THR A 142 2.35 12.60 -3.55
CA THR A 142 1.65 13.35 -2.49
C THR A 142 2.18 13.02 -1.09
N THR A 143 1.81 13.88 -0.14
CA THR A 143 1.97 13.69 1.30
C THR A 143 0.61 13.81 2.00
N LEU A 144 0.31 12.94 2.96
CA LEU A 144 -0.95 12.92 3.70
C LEU A 144 -0.66 13.00 5.20
N PRO A 145 -0.91 14.14 5.86
CA PRO A 145 -0.68 14.27 7.29
C PRO A 145 -1.81 13.66 8.11
N GLY A 146 -1.45 13.11 9.26
CA GLY A 146 -2.37 12.68 10.31
C GLY A 146 -3.08 11.35 10.05
N PHE A 147 -3.73 10.85 11.10
CA PHE A 147 -4.47 9.58 11.09
C PHE A 147 -5.51 9.53 9.96
N GLN A 148 -5.54 8.40 9.24
CA GLN A 148 -6.49 8.17 8.15
C GLN A 148 -7.41 7.00 8.53
N PRO A 149 -8.69 7.25 8.84
CA PRO A 149 -9.66 6.15 9.00
C PRO A 149 -9.88 5.42 7.66
N VAL A 150 -10.42 4.21 7.73
CA VAL A 150 -10.63 3.31 6.58
C VAL A 150 -11.37 4.01 5.43
N GLU A 151 -12.46 4.73 5.75
CA GLU A 151 -13.31 5.41 4.78
C GLU A 151 -12.59 6.56 4.06
N ARG A 152 -11.56 7.12 4.69
CA ARG A 152 -10.76 8.20 4.12
C ARG A 152 -9.58 7.66 3.31
N ILE A 153 -8.90 6.62 3.79
CA ILE A 153 -7.68 6.14 3.13
C ILE A 153 -7.98 5.34 1.85
N ILE A 154 -9.07 4.55 1.81
CA ILE A 154 -9.37 3.68 0.67
C ILE A 154 -9.51 4.47 -0.64
N PRO A 155 -10.30 5.56 -0.73
CA PRO A 155 -10.40 6.33 -1.96
C PRO A 155 -9.05 6.91 -2.40
N VAL A 156 -8.19 7.29 -1.45
CA VAL A 156 -6.84 7.79 -1.75
C VAL A 156 -5.96 6.69 -2.34
N LEU A 157 -5.95 5.51 -1.71
CA LEU A 157 -5.19 4.34 -2.19
C LEU A 157 -5.64 3.93 -3.59
N ASN A 158 -6.95 3.90 -3.85
CA ASN A 158 -7.49 3.57 -5.17
C ASN A 158 -7.16 4.65 -6.21
N PHE A 159 -7.24 5.93 -5.84
CA PHE A 159 -6.90 7.04 -6.73
C PHE A 159 -5.46 6.94 -7.25
N PHE A 160 -4.50 6.67 -6.37
CA PHE A 160 -3.09 6.54 -6.76
C PHE A 160 -2.76 5.15 -7.32
N GLY A 161 -3.29 4.08 -6.73
CA GLY A 161 -3.03 2.69 -7.12
C GLY A 161 -3.54 2.37 -8.52
N GLU A 162 -4.69 2.90 -8.90
CA GLU A 162 -5.29 2.69 -10.23
C GLU A 162 -4.89 3.75 -11.26
N ASN A 163 -3.93 4.62 -10.91
CA ASN A 163 -3.47 5.71 -11.76
C ASN A 163 -4.55 6.73 -12.16
N ASN A 164 -5.59 6.93 -11.35
CA ASN A 164 -6.62 7.94 -11.61
C ASN A 164 -6.05 9.36 -11.60
N TYR A 165 -4.99 9.62 -10.81
CA TYR A 165 -4.27 10.91 -10.81
C TYR A 165 -3.65 11.30 -12.16
N LYS A 166 -3.47 10.35 -13.09
CA LYS A 166 -3.02 10.64 -14.46
C LYS A 166 -4.15 11.11 -15.37
N LYS A 167 -5.41 10.96 -14.94
CA LYS A 167 -6.62 11.16 -15.75
C LYS A 167 -7.50 12.31 -15.25
N MET A 168 -7.50 12.54 -13.93
CA MET A 168 -8.37 13.53 -13.29
C MET A 168 -7.76 14.04 -11.98
N SER A 169 -8.24 15.19 -11.51
CA SER A 169 -7.87 15.73 -10.20
C SER A 169 -8.50 14.91 -9.06
N TRP A 170 -7.99 15.11 -7.84
CA TRP A 170 -8.56 14.49 -6.65
C TRP A 170 -10.01 14.96 -6.39
N GLU A 171 -10.31 16.23 -6.66
CA GLU A 171 -11.65 16.81 -6.51
C GLU A 171 -12.63 16.12 -7.47
N GLN A 172 -12.25 15.94 -8.73
CA GLN A 172 -13.06 15.24 -9.72
C GLN A 172 -13.29 13.78 -9.32
N TYR A 173 -12.24 13.09 -8.86
CA TYR A 173 -12.34 11.70 -8.43
C TYR A 173 -13.24 11.55 -7.18
N SER A 174 -13.04 12.38 -6.17
CA SER A 174 -13.80 12.33 -4.92
C SER A 174 -15.30 12.63 -5.13
N GLN A 175 -15.63 13.60 -5.99
CA GLN A 175 -17.02 13.85 -6.40
C GLN A 175 -17.64 12.65 -7.12
N LYS A 176 -16.90 12.03 -8.05
CA LYS A 176 -17.35 10.81 -8.74
C LYS A 176 -17.64 9.67 -7.75
N MET A 177 -16.75 9.44 -6.79
CA MET A 177 -16.94 8.39 -5.78
C MET A 177 -18.13 8.68 -4.86
N ALA A 178 -18.35 9.95 -4.50
CA ALA A 178 -19.52 10.36 -3.71
C ALA A 178 -20.83 10.08 -4.48
N GLY A 179 -20.90 10.42 -5.77
CA GLY A 179 -22.06 10.15 -6.62
C GLY A 179 -22.36 8.65 -6.79
N GLN A 180 -21.33 7.81 -6.92
CA GLN A 180 -21.49 6.35 -6.99
C GLN A 180 -22.04 5.76 -5.70
N LYS A 181 -21.58 6.26 -4.54
CA LYS A 181 -22.09 5.83 -3.23
C LYS A 181 -23.57 6.18 -3.06
N GLN A 182 -23.98 7.35 -3.54
CA GLN A 182 -25.38 7.78 -3.53
C GLN A 182 -26.27 6.91 -4.43
N MET A 183 -25.80 6.56 -5.63
CA MET A 183 -26.55 5.71 -6.58
C MET A 183 -26.66 4.24 -6.11
N GLN A 184 -25.67 3.72 -5.37
CA GLN A 184 -25.76 2.40 -4.74
C GLN A 184 -26.67 2.36 -3.52
N SER A 185 -26.84 3.49 -2.81
CA SER A 185 -27.75 3.57 -1.66
C SER A 185 -29.21 3.80 -2.03
N ASP A 186 -29.52 4.18 -3.28
CA ASP A 186 -30.88 4.43 -3.76
C ASP A 186 -31.09 3.88 -5.19
N PRO A 187 -31.31 2.56 -5.34
CA PRO A 187 -31.46 1.92 -6.65
C PRO A 187 -32.79 2.24 -7.39
N LYS A 188 -33.62 3.18 -6.90
CA LYS A 188 -34.99 3.40 -7.40
C LYS A 188 -35.27 4.79 -7.99
N LYS A 189 -34.27 5.57 -8.40
CA LYS A 189 -34.52 6.84 -9.11
C LYS A 189 -34.28 6.72 -10.62
N PRO A 190 -35.33 6.49 -11.44
CA PRO A 190 -35.21 6.69 -12.89
C PRO A 190 -35.09 8.20 -13.18
N GLU A 191 -34.38 8.52 -14.27
CA GLU A 191 -34.30 9.85 -14.89
C GLU A 191 -35.67 10.48 -15.14
#